data_AF-A0ABD3RLI6-F1
#
_entry.id   AF-A0ABD3RLI6-F1
#
_cell.length_a   1.000
_cell.length_b   1.000
_cell.length_c   1.000
_cell.angle_alpha   90.00
_cell.angle_beta   90.00
_cell.angle_gamma   90.00
#
_symmetry.space_group_name_H-M   'P 1'
#
loop_
_entity.id
_entity.type
_entity.pdbx_description
1 polymer ?
#
loop_
_entity_poly.entity_id
_entity_poly.type
_entity_poly.pdbx_seq_one_letter_code
_entity_poly.pdbx_strand_id
1 'polypeptide(L)'
;MSFEFQDVGKPKAEVAARRVMERVSGVDITPHFCRIEDKPLDFYSDFSIIVLGLDSIEARSYINAVACGFLEYDSDDNPREETVKPMVDGGTEGFKGHARIIVPGTTPCFECTIWLFPPQVKFPLCTLAETPRNAAHCIEYAHLIKWDEVHGKKSFDPDNPEDMQWVYSEAVKRAELFGIQGVTYSLTQGVVKNIIPAIASTNAIISAACALETLKIVSGCSKTLSNYLTYNGVEGLHTKVTEFVRDKDCLVCGPGVLIELEKSVTLKKFIDQLEDHPRLLLTKVSVTHRGNNLYMRAPPVLEEMTRSNLELPLFDLMGGIPKDIINVNGMAGKGDGKQSCLRKLRVVFKGVDGISDIDMAGGA
;
A
#
# COMPACT_ATOMS: atom_id res chain seq x y z
N MET A 1 -5.60 -27.43 -4.39
CA MET A 1 -5.93 -25.99 -4.54
C MET A 1 -4.95 -25.33 -5.52
N SER A 2 -4.43 -26.10 -6.48
CA SER A 2 -3.33 -25.69 -7.34
C SER A 2 -3.88 -25.37 -8.72
N PHE A 3 -3.36 -24.32 -9.35
CA PHE A 3 -3.62 -24.04 -10.76
C PHE A 3 -2.98 -25.14 -11.62
N GLU A 4 -3.67 -25.57 -12.67
CA GLU A 4 -3.19 -26.57 -13.62
C GLU A 4 -2.82 -25.92 -14.95
N PHE A 5 -2.14 -26.66 -15.84
CA PHE A 5 -1.80 -26.18 -17.18
C PHE A 5 -3.01 -25.68 -17.98
N GLN A 6 -4.18 -26.30 -17.80
CA GLN A 6 -5.44 -25.87 -18.43
C GLN A 6 -6.01 -24.55 -17.89
N ASP A 7 -5.46 -24.03 -16.79
CA ASP A 7 -5.86 -22.76 -16.19
C ASP A 7 -4.97 -21.60 -16.65
N VAL A 8 -3.89 -21.87 -17.39
CA VAL A 8 -3.00 -20.82 -17.91
C VAL A 8 -3.79 -19.84 -18.77
N GLY A 9 -3.63 -18.55 -18.48
CA GLY A 9 -4.36 -17.45 -19.14
C GLY A 9 -5.74 -17.12 -18.55
N LYS A 10 -6.27 -17.93 -17.62
CA LYS A 10 -7.54 -17.64 -16.95
C LYS A 10 -7.34 -16.74 -15.71
N PRO A 11 -8.37 -15.98 -15.31
CA PRO A 11 -8.34 -15.19 -14.09
C PRO A 11 -8.07 -16.02 -12.83
N LYS A 12 -7.01 -15.67 -12.08
CA LYS A 12 -6.61 -16.39 -10.86
C LYS A 12 -7.73 -16.45 -9.81
N ALA A 13 -8.43 -15.35 -9.61
CA ALA A 13 -9.49 -15.25 -8.60
C ALA A 13 -10.64 -16.22 -8.87
N GLU A 14 -11.11 -16.29 -10.11
CA GLU A 14 -12.22 -17.15 -10.52
C GLU A 14 -11.84 -18.63 -10.42
N VAL A 15 -10.65 -18.99 -10.92
CA VAL A 15 -10.15 -20.37 -10.85
C VAL A 15 -9.96 -20.78 -9.39
N ALA A 16 -9.38 -19.92 -8.54
CA ALA A 16 -9.18 -20.22 -7.13
C ALA A 16 -10.50 -20.45 -6.39
N ALA A 17 -11.47 -19.54 -6.54
CA ALA A 17 -12.79 -19.65 -5.91
C ALA A 17 -13.49 -20.95 -6.32
N ARG A 18 -13.57 -21.22 -7.63
CA ARG A 18 -14.17 -22.44 -8.17
C ARG A 18 -13.55 -23.70 -7.57
N ARG A 19 -12.22 -23.80 -7.56
CA ARG A 19 -11.48 -24.98 -7.07
C ARG A 19 -11.68 -25.22 -5.57
N VAL A 20 -11.80 -24.17 -4.78
CA VAL A 20 -12.07 -24.29 -3.33
C VAL A 20 -13.51 -24.77 -3.11
N MET A 21 -14.48 -24.17 -3.80
CA MET A 21 -15.90 -24.55 -3.68
C MET A 21 -16.17 -25.99 -4.19
N GLU A 22 -15.46 -26.45 -5.22
CA GLU A 22 -15.50 -27.86 -5.68
C GLU A 22 -14.97 -28.85 -4.63
N ARG A 23 -14.05 -28.40 -3.75
CA ARG A 23 -13.34 -29.25 -2.80
C ARG A 23 -13.93 -29.22 -1.39
N VAL A 24 -14.54 -28.10 -0.99
CA VAL A 24 -15.03 -27.86 0.38
C VAL A 24 -16.51 -27.51 0.33
N SER A 25 -17.34 -28.43 0.81
CA SER A 25 -18.80 -28.24 0.90
C SER A 25 -19.17 -27.16 1.91
N GLY A 26 -20.20 -26.35 1.61
CA GLY A 26 -20.59 -25.19 2.44
C GLY A 26 -19.72 -23.95 2.21
N VAL A 27 -18.73 -24.09 1.32
CA VAL A 27 -17.91 -23.07 0.67
C VAL A 27 -18.68 -21.98 -0.10
N ASP A 28 -18.82 -20.72 0.31
CA ASP A 28 -19.29 -19.66 -0.60
C ASP A 28 -18.21 -18.58 -0.81
N ILE A 29 -17.76 -18.42 -2.06
CA ILE A 29 -16.67 -17.50 -2.43
C ILE A 29 -17.09 -16.70 -3.66
N THR A 30 -17.16 -15.39 -3.49
CA THR A 30 -17.35 -14.43 -4.59
C THR A 30 -15.98 -13.96 -5.11
N PRO A 31 -15.53 -14.40 -6.30
CA PRO A 31 -14.27 -13.95 -6.87
C PRO A 31 -14.40 -12.52 -7.44
N HIS A 32 -13.30 -11.77 -7.37
CA HIS A 32 -13.17 -10.48 -8.04
C HIS A 32 -11.90 -10.45 -8.87
N PHE A 33 -12.04 -10.42 -10.20
CA PHE A 33 -10.92 -10.23 -11.12
C PHE A 33 -10.74 -8.74 -11.44
N CYS A 34 -10.16 -8.02 -10.49
CA CYS A 34 -9.82 -6.61 -10.64
C CYS A 34 -8.65 -6.28 -9.71
N ARG A 35 -8.10 -5.07 -9.84
CA ARG A 35 -7.16 -4.57 -8.84
C ARG A 35 -7.92 -4.14 -7.58
N ILE A 36 -7.22 -4.07 -6.45
CA ILE A 36 -7.84 -3.62 -5.19
C ILE A 36 -8.18 -2.13 -5.26
N GLU A 37 -7.41 -1.36 -6.02
CA GLU A 37 -7.58 0.08 -6.23
C GLU A 37 -8.79 0.42 -7.10
N ASP A 38 -9.30 -0.56 -7.87
CA ASP A 38 -10.45 -0.37 -8.75
C ASP A 38 -11.78 -0.45 -8.00
N LYS A 39 -11.77 -0.98 -6.76
CA LYS A 39 -12.97 -1.08 -5.92
C LYS A 39 -13.27 0.27 -5.24
N PRO A 40 -14.54 0.70 -5.19
CA PRO A 40 -14.91 1.88 -4.41
C PRO A 40 -14.60 1.64 -2.93
N LEU A 41 -14.27 2.69 -2.18
CA LEU A 41 -13.92 2.56 -0.77
C LEU A 41 -15.01 1.83 0.02
N ASP A 42 -16.28 2.17 -0.20
CA ASP A 42 -17.42 1.58 0.51
C ASP A 42 -17.55 0.05 0.32
N PHE A 43 -16.99 -0.52 -0.76
CA PHE A 43 -16.92 -1.99 -0.91
C PHE A 43 -16.21 -2.65 0.28
N TYR A 44 -15.16 -2.00 0.80
CA TYR A 44 -14.40 -2.54 1.92
C TYR A 44 -15.13 -2.42 3.27
N SER A 45 -16.18 -1.58 3.34
CA SER A 45 -16.95 -1.36 4.57
C SER A 45 -17.78 -2.59 4.98
N ASP A 46 -18.17 -3.44 4.02
CA ASP A 46 -18.98 -4.64 4.26
C ASP A 46 -18.19 -5.78 4.93
N PHE A 47 -16.86 -5.76 4.87
CA PHE A 47 -16.03 -6.84 5.41
C PHE A 47 -15.74 -6.63 6.90
N SER A 48 -15.84 -7.70 7.69
CA SER A 48 -15.47 -7.67 9.12
C SER A 48 -13.96 -7.77 9.33
N ILE A 49 -13.25 -8.51 8.47
CA ILE A 49 -11.80 -8.73 8.54
C ILE A 49 -11.24 -8.78 7.13
N ILE A 50 -10.03 -8.26 6.95
CA ILE A 50 -9.32 -8.28 5.67
C ILE A 50 -8.04 -9.12 5.82
N VAL A 51 -7.85 -10.13 4.97
CA VAL A 51 -6.64 -10.97 4.97
C VAL A 51 -5.82 -10.69 3.71
N LEU A 52 -4.54 -10.37 3.89
CA LEU A 52 -3.64 -9.89 2.85
C LEU A 52 -2.58 -10.94 2.52
N GLY A 53 -2.49 -11.29 1.24
CA GLY A 53 -1.41 -12.08 0.64
C GLY A 53 -0.83 -11.35 -0.58
N LEU A 54 -0.58 -10.05 -0.42
CA LEU A 54 -0.14 -9.15 -1.49
C LEU A 54 1.36 -9.31 -1.77
N ASP A 55 1.83 -8.90 -2.94
CA ASP A 55 3.22 -9.02 -3.38
C ASP A 55 3.97 -7.68 -3.41
N SER A 56 3.28 -6.55 -3.28
CA SER A 56 3.89 -5.22 -3.31
C SER A 56 3.71 -4.45 -2.00
N ILE A 57 4.59 -3.47 -1.76
CA ILE A 57 4.49 -2.54 -0.62
C ILE A 57 3.36 -1.54 -0.89
N GLU A 58 3.20 -1.15 -2.14
CA GLU A 58 2.21 -0.17 -2.61
C GLU A 58 0.78 -0.67 -2.37
N ALA A 59 0.49 -1.93 -2.73
CA ALA A 59 -0.83 -2.52 -2.51
C ALA A 59 -1.13 -2.68 -1.01
N ARG A 60 -0.12 -3.04 -0.20
CA ARG A 60 -0.25 -3.12 1.26
C ARG A 60 -0.50 -1.75 1.89
N SER A 61 0.21 -0.72 1.43
CA SER A 61 0.02 0.66 1.87
C SER A 61 -1.37 1.17 1.50
N TYR A 62 -1.83 0.89 0.28
CA TYR A 62 -3.17 1.25 -0.17
C TYR A 62 -4.25 0.63 0.73
N ILE A 63 -4.26 -0.70 0.91
CA ILE A 63 -5.30 -1.34 1.71
C ILE A 63 -5.20 -0.96 3.19
N ASN A 64 -3.99 -0.70 3.71
CA ASN A 64 -3.83 -0.17 5.05
C ASN A 64 -4.47 1.20 5.20
N ALA A 65 -4.27 2.08 4.23
CA ALA A 65 -4.90 3.40 4.21
C ALA A 65 -6.44 3.30 4.14
N VAL A 66 -6.98 2.38 3.34
CA VAL A 66 -8.42 2.11 3.26
C VAL A 66 -8.96 1.63 4.61
N ALA A 67 -8.38 0.58 5.20
CA ALA A 67 -8.81 0.03 6.48
C ALA A 67 -8.71 1.05 7.63
N CYS A 68 -7.61 1.82 7.66
CA CYS A 68 -7.45 2.91 8.62
C CYS A 68 -8.42 4.06 8.34
N GLY A 69 -8.85 4.27 7.10
CA GLY A 69 -9.80 5.32 6.71
C GLY A 69 -11.18 5.16 7.36
N PHE A 70 -11.61 3.93 7.63
CA PHE A 70 -12.86 3.64 8.34
C PHE A 70 -12.78 3.89 9.85
N LEU A 71 -11.56 3.91 10.41
CA LEU A 71 -11.38 4.07 11.84
C LEU A 71 -11.79 5.47 12.30
N GLU A 72 -12.82 5.52 13.13
CA GLU A 72 -13.28 6.73 13.81
C GLU A 72 -12.71 6.81 15.23
N TYR A 73 -12.75 8.02 15.79
CA TYR A 73 -12.29 8.33 17.13
C TYR A 73 -13.40 8.99 17.94
N ASP A 74 -13.38 8.80 19.25
CA ASP A 74 -14.24 9.54 20.17
C ASP A 74 -13.68 10.94 20.50
N SER A 75 -14.29 11.63 21.45
CA SER A 75 -13.85 12.96 21.87
C SER A 75 -12.47 12.98 22.54
N ASP A 76 -12.03 11.82 23.04
CA ASP A 76 -10.83 11.67 23.85
C ASP A 76 -9.70 11.03 23.01
N ASP A 77 -9.84 11.07 21.68
CA ASP A 77 -8.94 10.48 20.70
C ASP A 77 -8.71 8.96 20.88
N ASN A 78 -9.69 8.25 21.47
CA ASN A 78 -9.70 6.80 21.52
C ASN A 78 -10.39 6.22 20.28
N PRO A 79 -9.86 5.12 19.70
CA PRO A 79 -10.47 4.47 18.55
C PRO A 79 -11.83 3.86 18.91
N ARG A 80 -12.84 4.08 18.06
CA ARG A 80 -14.15 3.45 18.18
C ARG A 80 -14.09 2.01 17.69
N GLU A 81 -14.18 1.05 18.60
CA GLU A 81 -14.02 -0.38 18.31
C GLU A 81 -14.95 -0.87 17.20
N GLU A 82 -16.18 -0.36 17.13
CA GLU A 82 -17.17 -0.72 16.12
C GLU A 82 -16.79 -0.33 14.68
N THR A 83 -15.85 0.62 14.52
CA THR A 83 -15.38 1.11 13.22
C THR A 83 -14.05 0.47 12.79
N VAL A 84 -13.43 -0.29 13.68
CA VAL A 84 -12.16 -0.96 13.41
C VAL A 84 -12.35 -2.04 12.35
N LYS A 85 -11.46 -2.05 11.35
CA LYS A 85 -11.34 -3.14 10.37
C LYS A 85 -10.02 -3.88 10.61
N PRO A 86 -10.02 -4.99 11.38
CA PRO A 86 -8.83 -5.79 11.60
C PRO A 86 -8.28 -6.34 10.28
N MET A 87 -6.96 -6.36 10.16
CA MET A 87 -6.26 -6.96 9.04
C MET A 87 -5.25 -8.00 9.52
N VAL A 88 -5.09 -9.06 8.72
CA VAL A 88 -4.03 -10.05 8.89
C VAL A 88 -3.23 -10.10 7.60
N ASP A 89 -1.93 -9.84 7.66
CA ASP A 89 -1.08 -9.84 6.47
C ASP A 89 0.02 -10.88 6.56
N GLY A 90 0.22 -11.57 5.43
CA GLY A 90 1.34 -12.46 5.20
C GLY A 90 2.28 -11.90 4.15
N GLY A 91 3.58 -12.17 4.32
CA GLY A 91 4.59 -11.98 3.28
C GLY A 91 5.62 -13.09 3.32
N THR A 92 6.18 -13.40 2.15
CA THR A 92 7.11 -14.52 1.96
C THR A 92 8.18 -14.16 0.96
N GLU A 93 9.43 -14.52 1.26
CA GLU A 93 10.59 -14.37 0.39
C GLU A 93 11.54 -15.55 0.63
N GLY A 94 11.60 -16.47 -0.32
CA GLY A 94 12.38 -17.70 -0.22
C GLY A 94 12.00 -18.53 1.01
N PHE A 95 12.98 -18.71 1.91
CA PHE A 95 12.80 -19.42 3.18
C PHE A 95 12.43 -18.51 4.36
N LYS A 96 12.14 -17.23 4.10
CA LYS A 96 11.74 -16.26 5.11
C LYS A 96 10.30 -15.83 4.89
N GLY A 97 9.62 -15.45 5.96
CA GLY A 97 8.30 -14.87 5.85
C GLY A 97 7.86 -14.21 7.15
N HIS A 98 6.73 -13.53 7.09
CA HIS A 98 6.11 -12.91 8.25
C HIS A 98 4.59 -13.06 8.20
N ALA A 99 3.98 -13.11 9.38
CA ALA A 99 2.55 -12.94 9.57
C ALA A 99 2.34 -11.82 10.58
N ARG A 100 1.45 -10.88 10.28
CA ARG A 100 1.20 -9.73 11.14
C ARG A 100 -0.28 -9.49 11.33
N ILE A 101 -0.62 -9.01 12.53
CA ILE A 101 -1.96 -8.59 12.89
C ILE A 101 -1.94 -7.07 13.01
N ILE A 102 -2.84 -6.44 12.28
CA ILE A 102 -3.04 -5.01 12.30
C ILE A 102 -4.47 -4.74 12.77
N VAL A 103 -4.59 -4.16 13.95
CA VAL A 103 -5.84 -3.61 14.49
C VAL A 103 -5.68 -2.09 14.47
N PRO A 104 -6.18 -1.39 13.44
CA PRO A 104 -6.04 0.06 13.33
C PRO A 104 -6.44 0.77 14.62
N GLY A 105 -5.61 1.70 15.09
CA GLY A 105 -5.84 2.42 16.34
C GLY A 105 -5.30 1.72 17.60
N THR A 106 -5.07 0.41 17.57
CA THR A 106 -4.58 -0.35 18.73
C THR A 106 -3.14 -0.83 18.49
N THR A 107 -2.91 -1.59 17.44
CA THR A 107 -1.56 -2.09 17.07
C THR A 107 -0.94 -1.15 16.02
N PRO A 108 0.38 -1.22 15.76
CA PRO A 108 0.97 -0.51 14.64
C PRO A 108 0.31 -0.91 13.31
N CYS A 109 -0.03 0.10 12.51
CA CYS A 109 -0.47 -0.12 11.13
C CYS A 109 0.72 -0.42 10.20
N PHE A 110 0.43 -0.66 8.91
CA PHE A 110 1.48 -0.88 7.91
C PHE A 110 2.53 0.24 7.89
N GLU A 111 2.09 1.51 7.81
CA GLU A 111 3.00 2.65 7.78
C GLU A 111 3.84 2.82 9.06
N CYS A 112 3.34 2.43 10.24
CA CYS A 112 4.14 2.46 11.47
C CYS A 112 5.38 1.55 11.39
N THR A 113 5.35 0.53 10.53
CA THR A 113 6.38 -0.50 10.41
C THR A 113 6.93 -0.62 8.99
N ILE A 114 6.68 0.37 8.12
CA ILE A 114 7.14 0.36 6.73
C ILE A 114 8.67 0.29 6.61
N TRP A 115 9.39 0.81 7.60
CA TRP A 115 10.84 0.78 7.69
C TRP A 115 11.43 -0.63 7.86
N LEU A 116 10.60 -1.64 8.21
CA LEU A 116 11.03 -3.04 8.23
C LEU A 116 11.27 -3.59 6.83
N PHE A 117 10.68 -2.97 5.79
CA PHE A 117 10.89 -3.38 4.41
C PHE A 117 12.17 -2.74 3.89
N PRO A 118 13.10 -3.53 3.31
CA PRO A 118 14.34 -2.99 2.78
C PRO A 118 14.04 -2.02 1.63
N PRO A 119 14.81 -0.93 1.47
CA PRO A 119 14.68 -0.07 0.31
C PRO A 119 14.99 -0.87 -0.95
N GLN A 120 14.22 -0.64 -2.02
CA GLN A 120 14.52 -1.24 -3.32
C GLN A 120 15.92 -0.82 -3.77
N VAL A 121 16.73 -1.79 -4.18
CA VAL A 121 18.08 -1.55 -4.67
C VAL A 121 17.99 -0.87 -6.03
N LYS A 122 18.25 0.44 -6.07
CA LYS A 122 18.41 1.20 -7.32
C LYS A 122 19.89 1.37 -7.60
N PHE A 123 20.36 0.87 -8.74
CA PHE A 123 21.74 1.06 -9.16
C PHE A 123 21.94 2.50 -9.66
N PRO A 124 23.01 3.21 -9.25
CA PRO A 124 23.31 4.54 -9.78
C PRO A 124 23.54 4.51 -11.30
N LEU A 125 22.99 5.48 -12.03
CA LEU A 125 23.12 5.56 -13.49
C LEU A 125 24.59 5.60 -13.95
N CYS A 126 25.48 6.33 -13.28
CA CYS A 126 26.91 6.36 -13.63
C CYS A 126 27.56 4.98 -13.47
N THR A 127 27.14 4.18 -12.49
CA THR A 127 27.63 2.80 -12.31
C THR A 127 27.12 1.90 -13.42
N LEU A 128 25.85 2.04 -13.82
CA LEU A 128 25.30 1.27 -14.94
C LEU A 128 25.97 1.65 -16.27
N ALA A 129 26.15 2.95 -16.53
CA ALA A 129 26.64 3.48 -17.81
C ALA A 129 28.16 3.37 -18.00
N GLU A 130 28.95 3.65 -16.95
CA GLU A 130 30.41 3.81 -17.09
C GLU A 130 31.22 2.74 -16.37
N THR A 131 30.79 2.30 -15.18
CA THR A 131 31.60 1.45 -14.29
C THR A 131 30.83 0.24 -13.73
N PRO A 132 30.36 -0.70 -14.59
CA PRO A 132 29.71 -1.92 -14.13
C PRO A 132 30.69 -2.77 -13.30
N ARG A 133 30.21 -3.43 -12.25
CA ARG A 133 31.05 -4.17 -11.29
C ARG A 133 30.66 -5.65 -11.15
N ASN A 134 29.45 -6.00 -11.56
CA ASN A 134 28.91 -7.34 -11.47
C ASN A 134 27.93 -7.57 -12.63
N ALA A 135 27.53 -8.83 -12.82
CA ALA A 135 26.63 -9.24 -13.90
C ALA A 135 25.27 -8.51 -13.88
N ALA A 136 24.73 -8.20 -12.70
CA ALA A 136 23.46 -7.47 -12.58
C ALA A 136 23.56 -6.05 -13.16
N HIS A 137 24.68 -5.35 -12.98
CA HIS A 137 24.88 -4.03 -13.59
C HIS A 137 24.88 -4.10 -15.13
N CYS A 138 25.45 -5.16 -15.71
CA CYS A 138 25.46 -5.37 -17.16
C CYS A 138 24.05 -5.64 -17.70
N ILE A 139 23.25 -6.42 -16.96
CA ILE A 139 21.86 -6.71 -17.30
C ILE A 139 21.00 -5.46 -17.22
N GLU A 140 21.10 -4.69 -16.13
CA GLU A 140 20.34 -3.45 -15.95
C GLU A 140 20.70 -2.38 -16.98
N TYR A 141 21.97 -2.28 -17.38
CA TYR A 141 22.34 -1.42 -18.49
C TYR A 141 21.63 -1.83 -19.79
N ALA A 142 21.63 -3.14 -20.11
CA ALA A 142 20.99 -3.63 -21.32
C ALA A 142 19.48 -3.35 -21.32
N HIS A 143 18.83 -3.56 -20.18
CA HIS A 143 17.41 -3.37 -19.97
C HIS A 143 16.99 -1.88 -19.96
N LEU A 144 17.64 -1.04 -19.14
CA LEU A 144 17.18 0.33 -18.88
C LEU A 144 17.78 1.39 -19.80
N ILE A 145 18.96 1.13 -20.39
CA ILE A 145 19.68 2.12 -21.20
C ILE A 145 19.71 1.65 -22.65
N LYS A 146 20.24 0.44 -22.89
CA LYS A 146 20.50 -0.02 -24.26
C LYS A 146 19.21 -0.34 -25.03
N TRP A 147 18.19 -0.85 -24.34
CA TRP A 147 16.89 -1.15 -24.94
C TRP A 147 16.29 0.09 -25.60
N ASP A 148 16.21 1.19 -24.84
CA ASP A 148 15.64 2.46 -25.30
C ASP A 148 16.49 3.10 -26.41
N GLU A 149 17.82 3.01 -26.33
CA GLU A 149 18.72 3.46 -27.40
C GLU A 149 18.45 2.78 -28.75
N VAL A 150 18.16 1.47 -28.75
CA VAL A 150 18.03 0.66 -29.97
C VAL A 150 16.59 0.60 -30.49
N HIS A 151 15.62 0.49 -29.59
CA HIS A 151 14.21 0.27 -29.94
C HIS A 151 13.35 1.53 -29.83
N GLY A 152 13.90 2.63 -29.32
CA GLY A 152 13.25 3.94 -29.26
C GLY A 152 11.98 3.92 -28.42
N LYS A 153 10.82 3.77 -29.08
CA LYS A 153 9.48 3.81 -28.43
C LYS A 153 8.87 2.44 -28.13
N LYS A 154 9.50 1.32 -28.53
CA LYS A 154 8.96 -0.01 -28.20
C LYS A 154 9.13 -0.24 -26.69
N SER A 155 8.02 -0.35 -25.97
CA SER A 155 8.05 -0.76 -24.56
C SER A 155 8.60 -2.18 -24.45
N PHE A 156 9.55 -2.37 -23.55
CA PHE A 156 10.06 -3.69 -23.21
C PHE A 156 8.98 -4.54 -22.55
N ASP A 157 8.77 -5.76 -23.04
CA ASP A 157 7.88 -6.73 -22.40
C ASP A 157 8.69 -7.83 -21.69
N PRO A 158 8.71 -7.86 -20.34
CA PRO A 158 9.45 -8.87 -19.60
C PRO A 158 8.91 -10.30 -19.80
N ASP A 159 7.66 -10.47 -20.22
CA ASP A 159 7.07 -11.79 -20.48
C ASP A 159 7.27 -12.26 -21.92
N ASN A 160 7.76 -11.39 -22.81
CA ASN A 160 8.13 -11.75 -24.17
C ASN A 160 9.51 -12.43 -24.21
N PRO A 161 9.62 -13.68 -24.70
CA PRO A 161 10.88 -14.40 -24.76
C PRO A 161 11.95 -13.74 -25.65
N GLU A 162 11.54 -13.08 -26.74
CA GLU A 162 12.45 -12.43 -27.69
C GLU A 162 13.09 -11.18 -27.08
N ASP A 163 12.27 -10.34 -26.43
CA ASP A 163 12.74 -9.15 -25.72
C ASP A 163 13.74 -9.55 -24.62
N MET A 164 13.41 -10.58 -23.85
CA MET A 164 14.29 -11.07 -22.79
C MET A 164 15.60 -11.68 -23.33
N GLN A 165 15.53 -12.40 -24.45
CA GLN A 165 16.71 -12.97 -25.11
C GLN A 165 17.63 -11.87 -25.65
N TRP A 166 17.07 -10.77 -26.14
CA TRP A 166 17.85 -9.62 -26.58
C TRP A 166 18.60 -8.97 -25.41
N VAL A 167 17.92 -8.73 -24.28
CA VAL A 167 18.56 -8.16 -23.08
C VAL A 167 19.68 -9.06 -22.57
N TYR A 168 19.45 -10.38 -22.53
CA TYR A 168 20.49 -11.33 -22.18
C TYR A 168 21.71 -11.24 -23.11
N SER A 169 21.48 -11.23 -24.43
CA SER A 169 22.55 -11.18 -25.42
C SER A 169 23.38 -9.90 -25.30
N GLU A 170 22.74 -8.77 -25.06
CA GLU A 170 23.42 -7.48 -24.92
C GLU A 170 24.15 -7.35 -23.58
N ALA A 171 23.59 -7.92 -22.51
CA ALA A 171 24.25 -8.01 -21.20
C ALA A 171 25.53 -8.86 -21.26
N VAL A 172 25.53 -9.95 -22.03
CA VAL A 172 26.73 -10.79 -22.25
C VAL A 172 27.83 -9.99 -22.94
N LYS A 173 27.53 -9.30 -24.05
CA LYS A 173 28.51 -8.45 -24.75
C LYS A 173 29.11 -7.40 -23.81
N ARG A 174 28.27 -6.74 -23.01
CA ARG A 174 28.73 -5.75 -22.03
C ARG A 174 29.60 -6.38 -20.96
N ALA A 175 29.24 -7.55 -20.46
CA ALA A 175 30.04 -8.23 -19.46
C ALA A 175 31.42 -8.62 -19.99
N GLU A 176 31.50 -9.08 -21.24
CA GLU A 176 32.76 -9.37 -21.94
C GLU A 176 33.66 -8.13 -22.06
N LEU A 177 33.10 -6.96 -22.42
CA LEU A 177 33.84 -5.71 -22.54
C LEU A 177 34.51 -5.26 -21.22
N PHE A 178 33.88 -5.55 -20.08
CA PHE A 178 34.37 -5.17 -18.76
C PHE A 178 35.04 -6.34 -18.01
N GLY A 179 35.20 -7.51 -18.64
CA GLY A 179 35.78 -8.70 -18.00
C GLY A 179 34.96 -9.25 -16.83
N ILE A 180 33.64 -9.04 -16.86
CA ILE A 180 32.70 -9.48 -15.82
C ILE A 180 32.15 -10.86 -16.19
N GLN A 181 32.16 -11.79 -15.24
CA GLN A 181 31.60 -13.13 -15.42
C GLN A 181 30.24 -13.27 -14.71
N GLY A 182 29.49 -14.32 -15.06
CA GLY A 182 28.28 -14.71 -14.34
C GLY A 182 26.95 -14.24 -14.95
N VAL A 183 26.96 -13.63 -16.15
CA VAL A 183 25.70 -13.36 -16.87
C VAL A 183 25.12 -14.68 -17.38
N THR A 184 23.93 -15.02 -16.93
CA THR A 184 23.16 -16.19 -17.37
C THR A 184 21.74 -15.77 -17.68
N TYR A 185 21.03 -16.52 -18.55
CA TYR A 185 19.64 -16.20 -18.88
C TYR A 185 18.74 -16.17 -17.63
N SER A 186 18.94 -17.11 -16.70
CA SER A 186 18.22 -17.14 -15.43
C SER A 186 18.50 -15.92 -14.55
N LEU A 187 19.76 -15.44 -14.50
CA LEU A 187 20.10 -14.22 -13.79
C LEU A 187 19.48 -12.99 -14.47
N THR A 188 19.45 -12.96 -15.81
CA THR A 188 18.79 -11.90 -16.58
C THR A 188 17.31 -11.81 -16.24
N GLN A 189 16.60 -12.94 -16.24
CA GLN A 189 15.19 -12.97 -15.83
C GLN A 189 15.03 -12.52 -14.37
N GLY A 190 15.91 -12.97 -13.48
CA GLY A 190 15.89 -12.61 -12.06
C GLY A 190 16.03 -11.11 -11.83
N VAL A 191 17.01 -10.47 -12.49
CA VAL A 191 17.27 -9.03 -12.38
C VAL A 191 16.15 -8.23 -13.03
N VAL A 192 15.80 -8.53 -14.29
CA VAL A 192 14.82 -7.74 -15.05
C VAL A 192 13.41 -7.81 -14.44
N LYS A 193 12.99 -9.01 -14.00
CA LYS A 193 11.67 -9.19 -13.37
C LYS A 193 11.68 -8.97 -11.86
N ASN A 194 12.82 -8.63 -11.26
CA ASN A 194 13.00 -8.57 -9.81
C ASN A 194 12.42 -9.81 -9.09
N ILE A 195 12.73 -11.02 -9.60
CA ILE A 195 12.09 -12.27 -9.15
C ILE A 195 12.43 -12.53 -7.67
N ILE A 196 11.41 -12.50 -6.83
CA ILE A 196 11.48 -12.95 -5.44
C ILE A 196 11.27 -14.48 -5.43
N PRO A 197 12.20 -15.28 -4.89
CA PRO A 197 12.02 -16.73 -4.80
C PRO A 197 10.75 -17.07 -4.00
N ALA A 198 9.91 -17.94 -4.54
CA ALA A 198 8.68 -18.40 -3.88
C ALA A 198 8.77 -19.90 -3.58
N ILE A 199 8.54 -20.28 -2.31
CA ILE A 199 8.62 -21.67 -1.87
C ILE A 199 7.28 -22.08 -1.24
N ALA A 200 6.71 -23.18 -1.74
CA ALA A 200 5.39 -23.65 -1.31
C ALA A 200 5.31 -23.92 0.21
N SER A 201 6.37 -24.45 0.82
CA SER A 201 6.42 -24.69 2.27
C SER A 201 6.38 -23.39 3.09
N THR A 202 7.14 -22.36 2.69
CA THR A 202 7.11 -21.04 3.34
C THR A 202 5.72 -20.41 3.23
N ASN A 203 5.11 -20.47 2.04
CA ASN A 203 3.75 -19.97 1.83
C ASN A 203 2.75 -20.71 2.71
N ALA A 204 2.84 -22.03 2.81
CA ALA A 204 1.97 -22.82 3.66
C ALA A 204 2.10 -22.45 5.14
N ILE A 205 3.33 -22.26 5.65
CA ILE A 205 3.60 -21.88 7.04
C ILE A 205 2.97 -20.51 7.34
N ILE A 206 3.24 -19.51 6.49
CA ILE A 206 2.72 -18.15 6.70
C ILE A 206 1.21 -18.08 6.51
N SER A 207 0.65 -18.72 5.48
CA SER A 207 -0.80 -18.78 5.29
C SER A 207 -1.51 -19.48 6.44
N ALA A 208 -0.91 -20.53 7.03
CA ALA A 208 -1.45 -21.18 8.21
C ALA A 208 -1.45 -20.24 9.43
N ALA A 209 -0.37 -19.49 9.66
CA ALA A 209 -0.31 -18.48 10.71
C ALA A 209 -1.39 -17.40 10.51
N CYS A 210 -1.51 -16.85 9.30
CA CYS A 210 -2.54 -15.86 8.98
C CYS A 210 -3.96 -16.40 9.21
N ALA A 211 -4.28 -17.58 8.68
CA ALA A 211 -5.59 -18.20 8.84
C ALA A 211 -5.93 -18.49 10.30
N LEU A 212 -4.95 -18.93 11.10
CA LEU A 212 -5.13 -19.17 12.52
C LEU A 212 -5.44 -17.87 13.29
N GLU A 213 -4.72 -16.79 12.99
CA GLU A 213 -4.99 -15.49 13.62
C GLU A 213 -6.34 -14.91 13.18
N THR A 214 -6.72 -15.06 11.91
CA THR A 214 -8.06 -14.69 11.45
C THR A 214 -9.14 -15.46 12.20
N LEU A 215 -8.97 -16.77 12.40
CA LEU A 215 -9.90 -17.59 13.18
C LEU A 215 -10.03 -17.08 14.62
N LYS A 216 -8.92 -16.74 15.28
CA LYS A 216 -8.91 -16.20 16.64
C LYS A 216 -9.67 -14.86 16.72
N ILE A 217 -9.46 -13.97 15.75
CA ILE A 217 -10.15 -12.67 15.69
C ILE A 217 -11.65 -12.86 15.49
N VAL A 218 -12.08 -13.71 14.54
CA VAL A 218 -13.52 -13.96 14.28
C VAL A 218 -14.22 -14.59 15.46
N SER A 219 -13.60 -15.62 16.06
CA SER A 219 -14.29 -16.48 17.03
C SER A 219 -14.08 -16.07 18.48
N GLY A 220 -13.07 -15.24 18.77
CA GLY A 220 -12.64 -14.95 20.14
C GLY A 220 -12.14 -16.18 20.90
N CYS A 221 -11.82 -17.29 20.23
CA CYS A 221 -11.51 -18.56 20.87
C CYS A 221 -10.16 -18.57 21.63
N SER A 222 -9.27 -17.62 21.32
CA SER A 222 -7.97 -17.45 21.96
C SER A 222 -7.48 -16.03 21.77
N LYS A 223 -6.51 -15.62 22.59
CA LYS A 223 -5.72 -14.41 22.34
C LYS A 223 -4.94 -14.54 21.02
N THR A 224 -4.83 -13.43 20.31
CA THR A 224 -4.01 -13.28 19.11
C THR A 224 -2.53 -13.17 19.46
N LEU A 225 -1.65 -13.35 18.47
CA LEU A 225 -0.24 -12.94 18.62
C LEU A 225 -0.13 -11.42 18.85
N SER A 226 0.98 -10.95 19.44
CA SER A 226 1.14 -9.54 19.81
C SER A 226 0.96 -8.58 18.63
N ASN A 227 1.75 -8.72 17.56
CA ASN A 227 1.43 -8.14 16.25
C ASN A 227 2.32 -8.63 15.10
N TYR A 228 3.52 -9.15 15.34
CA TYR A 228 4.42 -9.52 14.24
C TYR A 228 5.17 -10.82 14.51
N LEU A 229 4.88 -11.84 13.70
CA LEU A 229 5.59 -13.12 13.68
C LEU A 229 6.53 -13.14 12.48
N THR A 230 7.79 -13.50 12.71
CA THR A 230 8.75 -13.82 11.66
C THR A 230 9.04 -15.31 11.64
N TYR A 231 9.24 -15.83 10.44
CA TYR A 231 9.72 -17.17 10.15
C TYR A 231 11.02 -17.07 9.35
N ASN A 232 12.01 -17.85 9.74
CA ASN A 232 13.26 -18.02 9.01
C ASN A 232 13.62 -19.51 8.99
N GLY A 233 13.61 -20.09 7.78
CA GLY A 233 13.94 -21.48 7.49
C GLY A 233 15.29 -21.68 6.78
N VAL A 234 16.17 -20.67 6.75
CA VAL A 234 17.48 -20.78 6.08
C VAL A 234 18.39 -21.75 6.83
N GLU A 235 18.41 -21.67 8.17
CA GLU A 235 19.17 -22.56 9.05
C GLU A 235 18.23 -23.10 10.13
N GLY A 236 17.72 -24.31 9.93
CA GLY A 236 16.74 -24.93 10.84
C GLY A 236 15.37 -24.25 10.78
N LEU A 237 14.62 -24.28 11.89
CA LEU A 237 13.32 -23.63 12.03
C LEU A 237 13.41 -22.57 13.13
N HIS A 238 13.34 -21.30 12.74
CA HIS A 238 13.28 -20.20 13.68
C HIS A 238 12.00 -19.39 13.48
N THR A 239 11.21 -19.27 14.55
CA THR A 239 10.06 -18.37 14.61
C THR A 239 10.21 -17.41 15.77
N LYS A 240 9.99 -16.12 15.54
CA LYS A 240 10.04 -15.10 16.59
C LYS A 240 8.79 -14.23 16.51
N VAL A 241 8.13 -14.06 17.66
CA VAL A 241 7.08 -13.06 17.82
C VAL A 241 7.70 -11.82 18.42
N THR A 242 7.44 -10.68 17.79
CA THR A 242 7.89 -9.36 18.23
C THR A 242 6.67 -8.47 18.36
N GLU A 243 6.65 -7.66 19.40
CA GLU A 243 5.62 -6.66 19.64
C GLU A 243 6.17 -5.29 19.25
N PHE A 244 5.72 -4.80 18.11
CA PHE A 244 5.97 -3.42 17.69
C PHE A 244 4.95 -2.47 18.32
N VAL A 245 5.37 -1.24 18.56
CA VAL A 245 4.53 -0.20 19.16
C VAL A 245 3.93 0.67 18.05
N ARG A 246 2.66 1.03 18.21
CA ARG A 246 1.98 2.00 17.34
C ARG A 246 2.65 3.36 17.47
N ASP A 247 2.96 3.97 16.34
CA ASP A 247 3.38 5.37 16.30
C ASP A 247 2.16 6.27 16.58
N LYS A 248 2.24 7.07 17.65
CA LYS A 248 1.18 7.98 18.08
C LYS A 248 0.97 9.13 17.10
N ASP A 249 2.02 9.52 16.39
CA ASP A 249 2.00 10.61 15.40
C ASP A 249 1.72 10.09 13.98
N CYS A 250 1.33 8.81 13.84
CA CYS A 250 1.06 8.21 12.55
C CYS A 250 -0.10 8.93 11.83
N LEU A 251 0.20 9.48 10.65
CA LEU A 251 -0.77 10.21 9.83
C LEU A 251 -1.84 9.32 9.16
N VAL A 252 -1.70 7.99 9.27
CA VAL A 252 -2.62 7.02 8.64
C VAL A 252 -3.57 6.42 9.68
N CYS A 253 -3.01 5.81 10.73
CA CYS A 253 -3.80 5.18 11.80
C CYS A 253 -3.96 6.06 13.05
N GLY A 254 -3.72 7.36 12.94
CA GLY A 254 -3.97 8.36 13.98
C GLY A 254 -5.37 8.98 13.89
N PRO A 255 -5.76 9.79 14.91
CA PRO A 255 -7.03 10.53 14.91
C PRO A 255 -7.14 11.59 13.81
N GLY A 256 -6.04 11.84 13.09
CA GLY A 256 -5.98 12.80 12.01
C GLY A 256 -5.42 14.15 12.47
N VAL A 257 -4.92 14.91 11.49
CA VAL A 257 -4.33 16.23 11.74
C VAL A 257 -5.45 17.25 11.93
N LEU A 258 -5.44 17.95 13.06
CA LEU A 258 -6.38 19.04 13.34
C LEU A 258 -6.05 20.24 12.45
N ILE A 259 -7.05 20.77 11.76
CA ILE A 259 -6.97 21.99 10.96
C ILE A 259 -8.13 22.89 11.35
N GLU A 260 -7.79 24.08 11.85
CA GLU A 260 -8.76 25.11 12.17
C GLU A 260 -8.90 26.10 11.02
N LEU A 261 -10.14 26.33 10.58
CA LEU A 261 -10.45 27.21 9.45
C LEU A 261 -11.49 28.26 9.83
N GLU A 262 -11.49 29.38 9.11
CA GLU A 262 -12.64 30.29 9.13
C GLU A 262 -13.72 29.78 8.17
N LYS A 263 -14.99 30.08 8.44
CA LYS A 263 -16.12 29.66 7.58
C LYS A 263 -16.02 30.20 6.14
N SER A 264 -15.29 31.30 5.95
CA SER A 264 -15.07 31.97 4.66
C SER A 264 -13.98 31.31 3.80
N VAL A 265 -13.22 30.34 4.34
CA VAL A 265 -12.14 29.68 3.61
C VAL A 265 -12.72 28.84 2.47
N THR A 266 -12.31 29.15 1.25
CA THR A 266 -12.69 28.39 0.05
C THR A 266 -11.95 27.07 -0.04
N LEU A 267 -12.53 26.09 -0.74
CA LEU A 267 -11.91 24.78 -0.95
C LEU A 267 -10.52 24.90 -1.60
N LYS A 268 -10.33 25.86 -2.52
CA LYS A 268 -9.03 26.16 -3.12
C LYS A 268 -7.99 26.59 -2.09
N LYS A 269 -8.31 27.58 -1.24
CA LYS A 269 -7.40 28.04 -0.18
C LYS A 269 -7.08 26.93 0.82
N PHE A 270 -8.05 26.08 1.13
CA PHE A 270 -7.81 24.90 1.96
C PHE A 270 -6.80 23.96 1.30
N ILE A 271 -6.98 23.62 0.02
CA ILE A 271 -6.02 22.78 -0.72
C ILE A 271 -4.61 23.38 -0.72
N ASP A 272 -4.49 24.69 -0.98
CA ASP A 272 -3.20 25.39 -0.95
C ASP A 272 -2.53 25.25 0.43
N GLN A 273 -3.29 25.42 1.53
CA GLN A 273 -2.79 25.22 2.90
C GLN A 273 -2.32 23.79 3.17
N LEU A 274 -2.95 22.77 2.56
CA LEU A 274 -2.53 21.38 2.70
C LEU A 274 -1.22 21.09 1.97
N GLU A 275 -1.03 21.68 0.79
CA GLU A 275 0.22 21.54 0.02
C GLU A 275 1.40 22.22 0.76
N ASP A 276 1.15 23.33 1.45
CA ASP A 276 2.13 24.05 2.28
C ASP A 276 2.34 23.45 3.69
N HIS A 277 1.51 22.50 4.12
CA HIS A 277 1.56 22.00 5.50
C HIS A 277 2.82 21.15 5.78
N PRO A 278 3.63 21.50 6.80
CA PRO A 278 4.98 20.94 6.99
C PRO A 278 4.99 19.43 7.30
N ARG A 279 3.88 18.90 7.84
CA ARG A 279 3.74 17.47 8.17
C ARG A 279 3.05 16.64 7.10
N LEU A 280 2.25 17.24 6.22
CA LEU A 280 1.40 16.47 5.29
C LEU A 280 2.15 16.16 3.99
N LEU A 281 3.00 17.09 3.51
CA LEU A 281 3.84 16.94 2.32
C LEU A 281 3.05 16.41 1.10
N LEU A 282 1.81 16.89 0.95
CA LEU A 282 0.89 16.45 -0.10
C LEU A 282 1.09 17.28 -1.36
N THR A 283 0.95 16.65 -2.52
CA THR A 283 0.83 17.32 -3.82
C THR A 283 -0.32 16.68 -4.61
N LYS A 284 -0.90 17.40 -5.58
CA LYS A 284 -2.02 16.89 -6.40
C LYS A 284 -3.21 16.39 -5.57
N VAL A 285 -3.63 17.22 -4.62
CA VAL A 285 -4.66 16.88 -3.64
C VAL A 285 -6.05 16.70 -4.28
N SER A 286 -6.77 15.68 -3.81
CA SER A 286 -8.20 15.43 -3.99
C SER A 286 -8.85 15.32 -2.61
N VAL A 287 -10.05 15.86 -2.46
CA VAL A 287 -10.74 16.05 -1.17
C VAL A 287 -12.11 15.38 -1.23
N THR A 288 -12.40 14.54 -0.24
CA THR A 288 -13.66 13.81 -0.11
C THR A 288 -14.22 13.96 1.30
N HIS A 289 -15.55 14.10 1.40
CA HIS A 289 -16.26 14.25 2.68
C HIS A 289 -17.53 13.38 2.65
N ARG A 290 -17.64 12.42 3.58
CA ARG A 290 -18.77 11.47 3.68
C ARG A 290 -19.16 10.79 2.36
N GLY A 291 -18.16 10.35 1.60
CA GLY A 291 -18.35 9.71 0.28
C GLY A 291 -18.60 10.69 -0.87
N ASN A 292 -18.82 11.98 -0.60
CA ASN A 292 -18.95 13.00 -1.63
C ASN A 292 -17.58 13.54 -2.04
N ASN A 293 -17.35 13.58 -3.35
CA ASN A 293 -16.15 14.14 -3.96
C ASN A 293 -16.26 15.67 -3.97
N LEU A 294 -15.64 16.34 -2.98
CA LEU A 294 -15.63 17.80 -2.92
C LEU A 294 -14.75 18.38 -4.05
N TYR A 295 -13.58 17.76 -4.26
CA TYR A 295 -12.70 18.04 -5.40
C TYR A 295 -11.89 16.81 -5.78
N MET A 296 -11.86 16.46 -7.06
CA MET A 296 -11.08 15.33 -7.57
C MET A 296 -10.12 15.82 -8.63
N ARG A 297 -8.82 15.56 -8.49
CA ARG A 297 -7.84 16.01 -9.48
C ARG A 297 -7.71 15.09 -10.69
N ALA A 298 -8.15 13.85 -10.55
CA ALA A 298 -8.19 12.85 -11.60
C ALA A 298 -9.34 11.85 -11.31
N PRO A 299 -9.94 11.23 -12.34
CA PRO A 299 -9.73 11.46 -13.78
C PRO A 299 -10.30 12.82 -14.26
N PRO A 300 -9.93 13.31 -15.46
CA PRO A 300 -10.30 14.65 -15.96
C PRO A 300 -11.80 14.95 -15.94
N VAL A 301 -12.64 13.93 -16.15
CA VAL A 301 -14.10 14.05 -16.09
C VAL A 301 -14.56 14.47 -14.69
N LEU A 302 -14.05 13.81 -13.64
CA LEU A 302 -14.40 14.17 -12.26
C LEU A 302 -13.78 15.50 -11.84
N GLU A 303 -12.61 15.84 -12.40
CA GLU A 303 -11.99 17.14 -12.17
C GLU A 303 -12.86 18.26 -12.73
N GLU A 304 -13.29 18.16 -13.99
CA GLU A 304 -14.16 19.15 -14.60
C GLU A 304 -15.50 19.30 -13.85
N MET A 305 -16.09 18.17 -13.41
CA MET A 305 -17.33 18.17 -12.64
C MET A 305 -17.19 18.80 -11.25
N THR A 306 -16.03 18.67 -10.60
CA THR A 306 -15.82 19.18 -9.23
C THR A 306 -15.07 20.51 -9.18
N ARG A 307 -14.55 21.00 -10.31
CA ARG A 307 -13.75 22.23 -10.40
C ARG A 307 -14.53 23.45 -9.93
N SER A 308 -15.83 23.53 -10.18
CA SER A 308 -16.67 24.65 -9.73
C SER A 308 -16.71 24.80 -8.21
N ASN A 309 -16.46 23.71 -7.46
CA ASN A 309 -16.47 23.72 -6.01
C ASN A 309 -15.26 24.45 -5.41
N LEU A 310 -14.18 24.64 -6.18
CA LEU A 310 -12.94 25.25 -5.69
C LEU A 310 -13.13 26.67 -5.15
N GLU A 311 -14.07 27.41 -5.72
CA GLU A 311 -14.37 28.80 -5.33
C GLU A 311 -15.44 28.88 -4.22
N LEU A 312 -16.04 27.77 -3.82
CA LEU A 312 -17.05 27.71 -2.75
C LEU A 312 -16.39 27.57 -1.37
N PRO A 313 -16.99 28.14 -0.30
CA PRO A 313 -16.55 27.91 1.07
C PRO A 313 -16.60 26.44 1.45
N LEU A 314 -15.54 25.92 2.08
CA LEU A 314 -15.49 24.52 2.52
C LEU A 314 -16.60 24.21 3.53
N PHE A 315 -16.93 25.17 4.39
CA PHE A 315 -18.02 25.07 5.36
C PHE A 315 -19.36 24.75 4.69
N ASP A 316 -19.66 25.41 3.57
CA ASP A 316 -20.91 25.21 2.83
C ASP A 316 -20.91 23.86 2.11
N LEU A 317 -19.77 23.47 1.53
CA LEU A 317 -19.59 22.16 0.89
C LEU A 317 -19.71 20.99 1.86
N MET A 318 -19.35 21.20 3.13
CA MET A 318 -19.55 20.24 4.22
C MET A 318 -20.98 20.26 4.79
N GLY A 319 -21.90 21.05 4.21
CA GLY A 319 -23.28 21.15 4.67
C GLY A 319 -23.48 21.99 5.93
N GLY A 320 -22.57 22.94 6.21
CA GLY A 320 -22.64 23.82 7.38
C GLY A 320 -22.29 23.15 8.70
N ILE A 321 -21.60 22.00 8.64
CA ILE A 321 -21.19 21.24 9.83
C ILE A 321 -19.98 21.92 10.48
N PRO A 322 -20.02 22.23 11.79
CA PRO A 322 -18.98 23.01 12.47
C PRO A 322 -17.65 22.26 12.63
N LYS A 323 -17.72 20.93 12.73
CA LYS A 323 -16.55 20.05 12.85
C LYS A 323 -16.84 18.71 12.20
N ASP A 324 -15.90 18.21 11.39
CA ASP A 324 -16.00 16.86 10.83
C ASP A 324 -14.63 16.36 10.34
N ILE A 325 -14.58 15.09 9.94
CA ILE A 325 -13.41 14.47 9.33
C ILE A 325 -13.48 14.60 7.80
N ILE A 326 -12.39 15.05 7.19
CA ILE A 326 -12.21 15.10 5.75
C ILE A 326 -11.11 14.11 5.35
N ASN A 327 -11.39 13.34 4.31
CA ASN A 327 -10.43 12.42 3.71
C ASN A 327 -9.76 13.09 2.52
N VAL A 328 -8.43 13.18 2.58
CA VAL A 328 -7.61 13.81 1.56
C VAL A 328 -6.70 12.79 0.92
N ASN A 329 -6.83 12.62 -0.39
CA ASN A 329 -5.92 11.82 -1.19
C ASN A 329 -4.94 12.74 -1.92
N GLY A 330 -3.65 12.44 -1.87
CA GLY A 330 -2.65 13.17 -2.64
C GLY A 330 -1.44 12.31 -2.91
N MET A 331 -0.45 12.88 -3.57
CA MET A 331 0.86 12.26 -3.76
C MET A 331 1.83 12.79 -2.70
N ALA A 332 2.43 11.90 -1.91
CA ALA A 332 3.48 12.23 -0.95
C ALA A 332 4.82 11.55 -1.33
N GLY A 333 5.93 12.25 -1.07
CA GLY A 333 7.29 11.75 -1.30
C GLY A 333 8.31 12.85 -1.59
N LYS A 334 9.58 12.63 -1.22
CA LYS A 334 10.73 13.46 -1.65
C LYS A 334 11.38 12.82 -2.89
N GLY A 335 11.38 13.51 -4.04
CA GLY A 335 12.00 13.05 -5.30
C GLY A 335 11.05 12.32 -6.26
N ASP A 336 11.61 11.54 -7.21
CA ASP A 336 10.88 10.86 -8.31
C ASP A 336 9.94 9.71 -7.85
N GLY A 337 9.94 9.35 -6.57
CA GLY A 337 9.07 8.32 -6.00
C GLY A 337 7.84 8.92 -5.32
N LYS A 338 6.98 9.61 -6.06
CA LYS A 338 5.71 10.14 -5.51
C LYS A 338 4.66 9.03 -5.44
N GLN A 339 4.23 8.65 -4.23
CA GLN A 339 3.22 7.62 -4.01
C GLN A 339 1.88 8.24 -3.59
N SER A 340 0.76 7.68 -4.06
CA SER A 340 -0.57 8.07 -3.59
C SER A 340 -0.70 7.74 -2.09
N CYS A 341 -1.27 8.65 -1.33
CA CYS A 341 -1.47 8.52 0.09
C CYS A 341 -2.79 9.15 0.51
N LEU A 342 -3.49 8.47 1.43
CA LEU A 342 -4.69 8.98 2.07
C LEU A 342 -4.32 9.58 3.44
N ARG A 343 -4.94 10.71 3.78
CA ARG A 343 -4.77 11.41 5.04
C ARG A 343 -6.14 11.76 5.61
N LYS A 344 -6.31 11.51 6.91
CA LYS A 344 -7.46 11.96 7.69
C LYS A 344 -7.16 13.31 8.32
N LEU A 345 -8.03 14.29 8.08
CA LEU A 345 -7.95 15.64 8.65
C LEU A 345 -9.19 15.91 9.50
N ARG A 346 -8.98 16.39 10.72
CA ARG A 346 -10.06 16.87 11.59
C ARG A 346 -10.22 18.36 11.33
N VAL A 347 -11.27 18.75 10.61
CA VAL A 347 -11.52 20.15 10.28
C VAL A 347 -12.49 20.75 11.28
N VAL A 348 -12.13 21.90 11.85
CA VAL A 348 -12.96 22.65 12.81
C VAL A 348 -13.08 24.09 12.33
N PHE A 349 -14.31 24.61 12.25
CA PHE A 349 -14.56 25.99 11.86
C PHE A 349 -14.71 26.92 13.06
N LYS A 350 -13.99 28.04 13.03
CA LYS A 350 -14.04 29.09 14.07
C LYS A 350 -15.41 29.78 14.10
N GLY A 351 -15.87 30.18 15.29
CA GLY A 351 -17.09 30.99 15.48
C GLY A 351 -18.39 30.18 15.46
N VAL A 352 -18.40 28.97 16.00
CA VAL A 352 -19.62 28.25 16.37
C VAL A 352 -19.62 28.13 17.88
N ASP A 353 -20.43 28.95 18.54
CA ASP A 353 -20.57 28.98 19.99
C ASP A 353 -20.91 27.58 20.53
N GLY A 354 -20.04 27.06 21.39
CA GLY A 354 -20.27 25.77 22.06
C GLY A 354 -19.03 24.94 22.45
N ILE A 355 -17.81 25.39 22.16
CA ILE A 355 -16.60 24.78 22.75
C ILE A 355 -16.04 25.78 23.76
N SER A 356 -16.47 25.61 25.01
CA SER A 356 -15.81 26.19 26.17
C SER A 356 -14.37 25.68 26.23
N ASP A 357 -13.46 26.59 26.53
CA ASP A 357 -12.05 26.38 26.83
C ASP A 357 -11.78 25.11 27.66
N ILE A 358 -11.37 24.01 27.02
CA ILE A 358 -10.62 22.92 27.68
C ILE A 358 -9.56 22.41 26.67
N ASP A 359 -8.33 22.26 27.16
CA ASP A 359 -7.12 21.70 26.52
C ASP A 359 -6.13 22.65 25.84
N MET A 360 -5.78 23.72 26.56
CA MET A 360 -4.39 24.20 26.66
C MET A 360 -3.79 23.75 28.00
N ALA A 361 -3.61 22.45 28.23
CA ALA A 361 -2.82 21.95 29.37
C ALA A 361 -2.38 20.49 29.15
N GLY A 362 -1.21 20.30 28.54
CA GLY A 362 -0.61 18.97 28.39
C GLY A 362 0.83 19.00 27.89
N GLY A 363 1.57 20.05 28.24
CA GLY A 363 3.01 20.17 27.99
C GLY A 363 3.75 20.43 29.30
N ALA A 364 4.26 19.35 29.90
CA ALA A 364 5.41 19.33 30.78
C ALA A 364 6.04 17.94 30.71
#